data_AF-A0A098E9Y6-F1
#
_entry.id   AF-A0A098E9Y6-F1
#
_cell.length_a   1.000
_cell.length_b   1.000
_cell.length_c   1.000
_cell.angle_alpha   90.00
_cell.angle_beta   90.00
_cell.angle_gamma   90.00
#
_symmetry.space_group_name_H-M   'P 1'
#
loop_
_entity.id
_entity.type
_entity.pdbx_description
1 polymer ?
#
loop_
_entity_poly.entity_id
_entity_poly.type
_entity_poly.pdbx_seq_one_letter_code
_entity_poly.pdbx_strand_id
1 'polypeptide(L)' 'MIIVANRLPIAIKNNGEKFKFQQSPGSLISGLKTYLEGKHEAFSDYIWVGWPGITV' A
#
# COMPACT_ATOMS: atom_id res chain seq x y z
N MET A 1 -3.74 -7.11 12.28
CA MET A 1 -2.65 -7.77 11.50
C MET A 1 -1.62 -6.73 11.06
N ILE A 2 -0.33 -7.07 10.97
CA ILE A 2 0.71 -6.16 10.46
C ILE A 2 1.30 -6.76 9.18
N ILE A 3 1.22 -6.03 8.09
CA ILE A 3 1.80 -6.38 6.79
C ILE A 3 3.07 -5.54 6.63
N VAL A 4 4.22 -6.20 6.51
CA VAL A 4 5.50 -5.54 6.26
C VAL A 4 5.94 -5.88 4.85
N ALA A 5 6.08 -4.87 3.98
CA ALA A 5 6.50 -5.05 2.61
C ALA A 5 7.45 -3.94 2.16
N ASN A 6 8.32 -4.26 1.20
CA ASN A 6 9.29 -3.31 0.65
C ASN A 6 8.65 -2.07 -0.02
N ARG A 7 7.34 -2.07 -0.28
CA ARG A 7 6.61 -0.95 -0.89
C ARG A 7 5.22 -0.81 -0.28
N LEU A 8 4.77 0.44 -0.13
CA LEU A 8 3.38 0.74 0.20
C LEU A 8 2.46 0.46 -1.00
N PRO A 9 1.16 0.16 -0.75
CA PRO A 9 0.13 0.07 -1.79
C PRO A 9 -0.16 1.42 -2.47
N ILE A 10 0.45 2.49 -1.95
CA ILE A 10 0.45 3.84 -2.49
C ILE A 10 1.88 4.28 -2.77
N ALA A 11 2.09 4.98 -3.88
CA ALA A 11 3.32 5.68 -4.20
C ALA A 11 3.07 7.19 -4.11
N ILE A 12 4.03 7.89 -3.52
CA ILE A 12 3.99 9.35 -3.45
C ILE A 12 4.70 9.90 -4.69
N LYS A 13 4.13 10.91 -5.34
CA LYS A 13 4.79 11.71 -6.37
C LYS A 13 4.91 13.14 -5.89
N ASN A 14 6.11 13.69 -5.94
CA ASN A 14 6.37 15.10 -5.68
C ASN A 14 6.41 15.85 -7.02
N ASN A 15 5.48 16.79 -7.22
CA ASN A 15 5.44 17.68 -8.39
C ASN A 15 5.87 19.13 -8.05
N GLY A 16 6.72 19.31 -7.04
CA GLY A 16 7.28 20.62 -6.66
C GLY A 16 6.42 21.43 -5.69
N GLU A 17 5.09 21.45 -5.88
CA GLU A 17 4.17 22.21 -5.00
C GLU A 17 3.21 21.34 -4.19
N LYS A 18 2.95 20.10 -4.65
CA LYS A 18 1.97 19.19 -4.02
C LYS A 18 2.42 17.74 -4.10
N PHE A 19 2.16 17.00 -3.01
CA PHE A 19 2.27 15.55 -2.99
C PHE A 19 1.00 14.95 -3.61
N LYS A 20 1.18 14.11 -4.63
CA LYS A 20 0.10 13.28 -5.18
C LYS A 20 0.30 11.84 -4.74
N PHE A 21 -0.78 11.23 -4.28
CA PHE A 21 -0.83 9.80 -3.98
C PHE A 21 -1.41 9.07 -5.17
N GLN A 22 -0.71 8.04 -5.63
CA GLN A 22 -1.17 7.17 -6.71
C GLN A 22 -1.01 5.71 -6.26
N GLN A 23 -1.85 4.81 -6.78
CA GLN A 23 -1.73 3.40 -6.43
C GLN A 23 -0.41 2.84 -6.96
N SER A 24 0.31 2.11 -6.12
CA SER A 24 1.54 1.44 -6.51
C SER A 24 1.22 0.30 -7.49
N PRO A 25 1.84 0.23 -8.67
CA PRO A 25 1.66 -0.89 -9.58
C PRO A 25 2.34 -2.15 -9.02
N GLY A 26 1.67 -3.30 -9.07
CA GLY A 26 2.30 -4.60 -8.77
C GLY A 26 1.34 -5.73 -8.39
N SER A 27 1.63 -6.93 -8.89
CA SER A 27 0.81 -8.13 -8.69
C SER A 27 0.68 -8.54 -7.22
N LEU A 28 1.71 -8.30 -6.40
CA LEU A 28 1.68 -8.61 -4.96
C LEU A 28 0.69 -7.72 -4.22
N ILE A 29 0.66 -6.42 -4.56
CA ILE A 29 -0.23 -5.45 -3.92
C ILE A 29 -1.68 -5.77 -4.29
N SER A 30 -1.96 -6.02 -5.58
CA SER A 30 -3.29 -6.42 -6.03
C SER A 30 -3.74 -7.74 -5.41
N GLY A 31 -2.88 -8.77 -5.38
CA GLY A 31 -3.20 -10.06 -4.80
C GLY A 31 -3.48 -10.00 -3.29
N LEU A 32 -2.67 -9.24 -2.54
CA LEU A 32 -2.92 -8.99 -1.11
C LEU A 32 -4.22 -8.22 -0.90
N LYS A 33 -4.51 -7.21 -1.71
CA LYS A 33 -5.77 -6.45 -1.62
C LYS A 33 -6.98 -7.36 -1.83
N THR A 34 -6.96 -8.21 -2.85
CA THR A 34 -8.03 -9.20 -3.10
C THR A 34 -8.15 -10.21 -1.95
N TYR A 35 -7.04 -10.68 -1.39
CA TYR A 35 -7.05 -11.58 -0.24
C TYR A 35 -7.69 -10.94 1.00
N LEU A 36 -7.35 -9.67 1.26
CA LEU A 36 -7.86 -8.90 2.40
C LEU A 36 -9.35 -8.56 2.22
N GLU A 37 -9.77 -8.20 1.02
CA GLU A 37 -11.18 -7.94 0.69
C GLU A 37 -12.04 -9.21 0.77
N GLY A 38 -11.49 -10.38 0.43
CA GLY A 38 -12.20 -11.66 0.48
C GLY A 38 -12.37 -12.27 1.87
N LYS A 39 -11.61 -11.83 2.88
CA LYS A 39 -11.72 -12.33 4.27
C LYS A 39 -12.47 -11.33 5.14
N HIS A 40 -13.79 -11.48 5.17
CA HIS A 40 -14.72 -10.52 5.75
C HIS A 40 -14.75 -10.45 7.30
N GLU A 41 -14.08 -11.36 8.03
CA GLU A 41 -14.18 -11.38 9.51
C GLU A 41 -12.88 -11.61 10.29
N ALA A 42 -11.87 -12.29 9.74
CA ALA A 42 -10.65 -12.62 10.50
C ALA A 42 -9.58 -11.50 10.51
N PHE A 43 -9.65 -10.56 9.55
CA PHE A 43 -8.61 -9.56 9.31
C PHE A 43 -9.18 -8.19 8.93
N SER A 44 -10.31 -7.82 9.55
CA SER A 44 -10.98 -6.54 9.35
C SER A 44 -10.04 -5.34 9.54
N ASP A 45 -9.11 -5.44 10.50
CA ASP A 45 -8.11 -4.40 10.78
C ASP A 45 -6.67 -4.88 10.50
N TYR A 46 -6.02 -4.18 9.55
CA TYR A 46 -4.61 -4.38 9.25
C TYR A 46 -3.87 -3.06 9.07
N ILE A 47 -2.59 -3.07 9.47
CA ILE A 47 -1.65 -1.97 9.27
C ILE A 47 -0.64 -2.42 8.23
N TRP A 48 -0.38 -1.59 7.23
CA TRP A 48 0.65 -1.83 6.22
C TRP A 48 1.84 -0.90 6.46
N VAL A 49 3.02 -1.49 6.62
CA VAL A 49 4.28 -0.78 6.79
C VAL A 49 5.17 -1.06 5.58
N GLY A 50 5.68 0.00 4.96
CA GLY A 50 6.55 -0.13 3.79
C GLY A 50 7.09 1.21 3.31
N TRP A 51 7.94 1.15 2.29
CA TRP A 51 8.55 2.34 1.70
C TRP A 51 7.57 3.06 0.75
N PRO A 52 7.41 4.40 0.84
CA PRO A 52 6.47 5.18 0.02
C PRO A 52 6.95 5.41 -1.43
N GLY A 53 8.16 4.96 -1.77
CA GLY A 53 8.72 5.09 -3.11
C GLY A 53 9.34 6.46 -3.41
N ILE A 54 9.51 7.32 -2.41
CA ILE A 54 10.22 8.60 -2.53
C ILE A 54 11.30 8.70 -1.45
N THR A 55 12.43 9.29 -1.82
CA THR A 55 13.41 9.79 -0.85
C THR A 55 12.94 11.17 -0.40
N VAL A 56 12.73 11.33 0.90
CA VAL A 56 12.41 12.63 1.55
C VAL A 56 13.69 13.42 1.74
#